data_AF-A0A369WU92-F1
#
_entry.id   AF-A0A369WU92-F1
#
_cell.length_a   1.000
_cell.length_b   1.000
_cell.length_c   1.000
_cell.angle_alpha   90.00
_cell.angle_beta   90.00
_cell.angle_gamma   90.00
#
_symmetry.space_group_name_H-M   'P 1'
#
loop_
_entity.id
_entity.type
_entity.pdbx_description
1 polymer ?
#
loop_
_entity_poly.entity_id
_entity_poly.type
_entity_poly.pdbx_seq_one_letter_code
_entity_poly.pdbx_strand_id
1 'polypeptide(L)' 'MKIFGYKKADTDIEGLLELSDIAFSTNPKTLRAIAKFLEEAADELQAMGSDFGHLHLMDEWPGWADGEPDIQVVNENK' A
#
# COMPACT_ATOMS: atom_id res chain seq x y z
N MET A 1 8.28 10.59 -4.40
CA MET A 1 7.13 10.03 -5.11
C MET A 1 5.87 10.80 -4.73
N LYS A 2 4.87 10.77 -5.61
CA LYS A 2 3.54 11.28 -5.29
C LYS A 2 2.51 10.25 -5.73
N ILE A 3 1.46 10.10 -4.93
CA ILE A 3 0.33 9.23 -5.22
C ILE A 3 -0.89 10.13 -5.26
N PHE A 4 -1.65 10.00 -6.34
CA PHE A 4 -2.92 10.70 -6.52
C PHE A 4 -4.02 9.65 -6.67
N GLY A 5 -5.26 10.03 -6.39
CA GLY A 5 -6.40 9.18 -6.65
C GLY A 5 -7.70 9.99 -6.57
N TYR A 6 -8.75 9.44 -7.15
CA TYR A 6 -10.09 9.99 -7.01
C TYR A 6 -10.87 9.15 -5.98
N LYS A 7 -11.55 9.84 -5.06
CA LYS A 7 -12.42 9.19 -4.08
C LYS A 7 -13.60 8.55 -4.82
N LYS A 8 -13.88 7.29 -4.50
CA LYS A 8 -15.07 6.55 -4.91
C LYS A 8 -16.13 6.55 -3.82
N ALA A 9 -15.77 6.14 -2.60
CA ALA A 9 -16.69 6.04 -1.48
C ALA A 9 -15.98 6.20 -0.12
N ASP A 10 -16.76 6.48 0.92
CA ASP A 10 -16.31 6.33 2.31
C ASP A 10 -16.40 4.84 2.73
N THR A 11 -15.56 4.43 3.68
CA THR A 11 -15.53 3.05 4.18
C THR A 11 -15.41 3.05 5.71
N ASP A 12 -15.76 1.94 6.35
CA ASP A 12 -15.54 1.72 7.78
C ASP A 12 -14.17 1.06 8.09
N ILE A 13 -13.38 0.74 7.06
CA ILE A 13 -12.08 0.05 7.19
C ILE A 13 -11.02 1.08 7.64
N GLU A 14 -10.65 1.04 8.92
CA GLU A 14 -9.54 1.83 9.51
C GLU A 14 -9.51 3.33 9.13
N GLY A 15 -10.67 3.93 8.82
CA GLY A 15 -10.75 5.33 8.38
C GLY A 15 -10.23 5.59 6.96
N LEU A 16 -10.05 4.54 6.16
CA LEU A 16 -9.64 4.61 4.76
C LEU A 16 -10.79 5.02 3.84
N LEU A 17 -10.41 5.59 2.69
CA LEU A 17 -11.31 5.90 1.59
C LEU A 17 -11.15 4.87 0.48
N GLU A 18 -12.27 4.43 -0.11
CA GLU A 18 -12.23 3.65 -1.33
C GLU A 18 -11.90 4.59 -2.49
N LEU A 19 -10.86 4.28 -3.27
CA LEU A 19 -10.45 5.06 -4.43
C LEU A 19 -10.95 4.40 -5.73
N SER A 20 -11.40 5.19 -6.71
CA SER A 20 -11.78 4.66 -8.04
C SER A 20 -10.56 4.31 -8.88
N ASP A 21 -9.45 4.99 -8.60
CA ASP A 21 -8.17 4.84 -9.28
C ASP A 21 -7.07 5.49 -8.43
N ILE A 22 -5.85 5.03 -8.70
CA ILE A 22 -4.63 5.63 -8.17
C ILE A 22 -3.63 5.86 -9.29
N ALA A 23 -2.83 6.91 -9.17
CA ALA A 23 -1.77 7.25 -10.11
C ALA A 23 -0.45 7.48 -9.38
N PHE A 24 0.59 6.77 -9.81
CA PHE A 24 1.96 6.94 -9.31
C PHE A 24 2.73 7.95 -10.16
N SER A 25 3.20 9.03 -9.56
CA SER A 25 4.18 9.94 -10.16
C SER A 25 5.54 9.70 -9.50
N THR A 26 6.34 8.84 -10.13
CA THR A 26 7.65 8.44 -9.61
C THR A 26 8.56 7.87 -10.70
N ASN A 27 9.79 7.51 -10.34
CA ASN A 27 10.78 6.97 -11.25
C ASN A 27 10.75 5.42 -11.29
N PRO A 28 11.40 4.77 -12.29
CA PRO A 28 11.40 3.32 -12.42
C PRO A 28 12.02 2.54 -11.26
N LYS A 29 12.98 3.12 -10.51
CA LYS A 29 13.57 2.46 -9.34
C LYS A 29 12.54 2.35 -8.23
N THR A 30 11.81 3.43 -7.95
CA THR A 30 10.73 3.44 -6.97
C THR A 30 9.57 2.53 -7.37
N LEU A 31 9.17 2.51 -8.65
CA LEU A 31 8.13 1.58 -9.12
C LEU A 31 8.50 0.11 -8.88
N ARG A 32 9.77 -0.27 -9.09
CA ARG A 32 10.22 -1.63 -8.79
C ARG A 32 10.24 -1.95 -7.30
N ALA A 33 10.55 -0.97 -6.45
CA ALA A 33 10.48 -1.15 -5.00
C ALA A 33 9.05 -1.37 -4.52
N ILE A 34 8.09 -0.59 -5.05
CA ILE A 34 6.66 -0.78 -4.77
C ILE A 34 6.20 -2.16 -5.23
N ALA A 35 6.55 -2.57 -6.46
CA ALA A 35 6.18 -3.88 -6.98
C ALA A 35 6.74 -5.03 -6.12
N LYS A 36 7.99 -4.91 -5.68
CA LYS A 36 8.61 -5.88 -4.78
C LYS A 36 7.85 -5.99 -3.45
N PHE A 37 7.56 -4.85 -2.82
CA PHE A 37 6.78 -4.82 -1.57
C PHE A 37 5.41 -5.47 -1.72
N LEU A 38 4.69 -5.18 -2.82
CA LEU A 38 3.37 -5.77 -3.06
C LEU A 38 3.44 -7.29 -3.26
N GLU A 39 4.50 -7.80 -3.91
CA GLU A 39 4.73 -9.24 -4.06
C GLU A 39 4.98 -9.91 -2.71
N GLU A 40 5.87 -9.36 -1.89
CA GLU A 40 6.18 -9.89 -0.54
C GLU A 40 4.95 -9.82 0.38
N ALA A 41 4.19 -8.73 0.33
CA ALA A 41 2.95 -8.58 1.08
C ALA A 41 1.86 -9.58 0.65
N ALA A 42 1.80 -9.97 -0.63
CA ALA A 42 0.88 -10.98 -1.10
C ALA A 42 1.21 -12.37 -0.54
N ASP A 43 2.50 -12.72 -0.47
CA ASP A 43 2.97 -13.95 0.14
C ASP A 43 2.61 -14.01 1.64
N GLU A 44 2.81 -12.91 2.38
CA GLU A 44 2.45 -12.84 3.80
C GLU A 44 0.93 -12.88 4.03
N LEU A 45 0.15 -12.15 3.23
CA LEU A 45 -1.31 -12.17 3.29
C LEU A 45 -1.84 -13.58 3.08
N GLN A 46 -1.26 -14.33 2.12
CA GLN A 46 -1.62 -15.72 1.89
C GLN A 46 -1.22 -16.63 3.06
N ALA A 47 -0.03 -16.43 3.64
CA ALA A 47 0.47 -17.26 4.73
C ALA A 47 -0.31 -17.07 6.04
N MET A 48 -0.69 -15.83 6.35
CA MET A 48 -1.36 -15.46 7.61
C MET A 48 -2.89 -15.55 7.53
N GLY A 49 -3.49 -15.38 6.34
CA GLY A 49 -4.93 -15.42 6.15
C GLY A 49 -5.67 -14.42 7.04
N SER A 50 -6.58 -14.90 7.89
CA SER A 50 -7.36 -14.05 8.80
C SER A 50 -6.51 -13.34 9.85
N ASP A 51 -5.31 -13.81 10.14
CA ASP A 51 -4.45 -13.20 11.15
C ASP A 51 -3.65 -12.02 10.60
N PHE A 52 -3.60 -11.85 9.27
CA PHE A 52 -2.96 -10.70 8.63
C PHE A 52 -3.61 -9.40 9.10
N GLY A 53 -2.80 -8.44 9.55
CA GLY A 53 -3.23 -7.10 9.92
C GLY A 53 -3.06 -6.16 8.73
N HIS A 54 -1.92 -5.48 8.72
CA HIS A 54 -1.48 -4.64 7.61
C HIS A 54 0.05 -4.60 7.53
N LEU A 55 0.57 -4.20 6.36
CA LEU A 55 1.99 -3.93 6.14
C LEU A 55 2.17 -2.53 5.56
N HIS A 56 3.25 -1.87 5.92
CA HIS A 56 3.61 -0.54 5.46
C HIS A 56 4.86 -0.57 4.57
N LEU A 57 4.82 0.06 3.40
CA LEU A 57 5.98 0.17 2.52
C LEU A 57 7.14 0.90 3.21
N MET A 58 6.84 1.90 4.04
CA MET A 58 7.88 2.67 4.75
C MET A 58 8.75 1.82 5.69
N ASP A 59 8.21 0.70 6.21
CA ASP A 59 8.95 -0.21 7.08
C ASP A 59 9.87 -1.14 6.26
N GLU A 60 9.41 -1.54 5.06
CA GLU A 60 10.07 -2.55 4.24
C GLU A 60 11.05 -1.99 3.20
N TRP A 61 10.91 -0.71 2.81
CA TRP A 61 11.75 -0.11 1.77
C TRP A 61 12.78 0.87 2.34
N PRO A 62 14.08 0.52 2.38
CA PRO A 62 15.13 1.42 2.89
C PRO A 62 15.31 2.72 2.11
N GLY A 63 14.71 2.83 0.92
CA GLY A 63 14.74 4.03 0.10
C GLY A 63 13.58 5.00 0.37
N TRP A 64 12.70 4.68 1.33
CA TRP A 64 11.66 5.58 1.79
C TRP A 64 12.25 6.79 2.53
N ALA A 65 11.59 7.94 2.48
CA ALA A 65 12.05 9.17 3.09
C ALA A 65 10.88 10.02 3.59
N ASP A 66 11.15 10.89 4.56
CA ASP A 66 10.15 11.79 5.14
C ASP A 66 9.42 12.61 4.08
N GLY A 67 8.09 12.65 4.18
CA GLY A 67 7.21 13.37 3.25
C GLY A 67 6.80 12.57 2.02
N GLU A 68 7.29 11.34 1.85
CA GLU A 68 6.76 10.40 0.89
C GLU A 68 5.39 9.85 1.35
N PRO A 69 4.42 9.67 0.44
CA PRO A 69 3.21 8.93 0.79
C PRO A 69 3.59 7.48 1.13
N ASP A 70 2.89 6.90 2.08
CA ASP A 70 3.04 5.50 2.41
C ASP A 70 2.03 4.64 1.63
N ILE A 71 2.39 3.38 1.39
CA ILE A 71 1.53 2.39 0.73
C ILE A 71 1.32 1.26 1.71
N GLN A 72 0.06 0.99 2.01
CA GLN A 72 -0.32 -0.05 2.95
C GLN A 72 -1.03 -1.18 2.24
N VAL A 73 -0.75 -2.41 2.67
CA VAL A 73 -1.57 -3.59 2.32
C VAL A 73 -2.35 -3.95 3.57
N VAL A 74 -3.67 -3.95 3.47
CA VAL A 74 -4.60 -4.26 4.58
C VAL A 74 -5.39 -5.52 4.24
N ASN A 75 -5.83 -6.27 5.25
CA ASN A 75 -6.74 -7.39 5.04
C ASN A 75 -8.15 -6.87 4.72
N GLU A 76 -8.73 -7.27 3.59
CA GLU A 76 -10.10 -6.87 3.21
C GLU A 76 -11.18 -7.40 4.16
N ASN A 77 -10.85 -8.41 4.97
CA ASN A 77 -11.78 -9.09 5.88
C ASN A 77 -11.69 -8.61 7.33
N LYS A 78 -10.97 -7.51 7.62
CA LYS A 78 -10.86 -6.90 8.95
C LYS A 78 -11.42 -5.49 9.00
#